data_AF-A0A926CB36-F1
#
_entry.id   AF-A0A926CB36-F1
#
_cell.length_a   1.000
_cell.length_b   1.000
_cell.length_c   1.000
_cell.angle_alpha   90.00
_cell.angle_beta   90.00
_cell.angle_gamma   90.00
#
_symmetry.space_group_name_H-M   'P 1'
#
loop_
_entity.id
_entity.type
_entity.pdbx_description
1 polymer ?
#
loop_
_entity_poly.entity_id
_entity_poly.type
_entity_poly.pdbx_seq_one_letter_code
_entity_poly.pdbx_strand_id
1 'polypeptide(L)'
;MPPFINRRLSIAEWLDYVANYDFGPLPPSRVVLHHTYIPNLQQWQGSASMKGMQTFYGRKGWTSAPHLYVGDDGIWLATPLREIGIHAGTGNSGRTNGQLWYSIGLEMIGYYDKVRPSGGVWEASKAVLGGLSKRLGIAPRQLISFHRDYTNQKSCPGWAVTKEWVWAETEAWMNNQQRPPEPEPPVQFGSPTPEVEELIELLMEESYKRRGEGYNSDWAFHQHAVQNGLGFPIGKSARIDLDGKGYAYQAFAQDTLYNEIPHWGDVQRLSAILQGSVPTGGLSRALLDATYKSVGATFHPEWAFHQYAMTTRLGPPLGESAKIKLGTADYAFQVYALDTLYNKVPNWGDIHRLSELAGTADRALAQLRDALLAETYKRGAGAAYHADWAFHQLARAWNLGAPLSDSYRVTSGATQYAIQIFATDTLYNLIPNWKDVMRVSSLTGGGAAVLGVEMPEEPIVLSADTQFEPAPAPYHIFSYRAPFAAPTAYTSRSGSRVRMIVLHGDDSPSDTALALMTTPGAKDMTHYYITSDGLIYRLIGDEKAALHAGMAEWAGRHQNINRISLGVTAQRGPDGYTPETLHALNWLVATLRARYGIAANAVVAWGTLDDTADGTDVPWNATSAQVLVEA
;
A
#
# COMPACT_ATOMS: atom_id res chain seq x y z
N MET A 1 17.81 -27.28 -0.74
CA MET A 1 17.58 -26.27 0.33
C MET A 1 18.78 -25.36 0.40
N PRO A 2 18.62 -24.05 0.64
CA PRO A 2 19.75 -23.14 0.75
C PRO A 2 20.66 -23.56 1.91
N PRO A 3 21.99 -23.49 1.77
CA PRO A 3 22.92 -23.97 2.79
C PRO A 3 23.06 -22.94 3.92
N PHE A 4 22.26 -23.07 4.98
CA PHE A 4 22.42 -22.24 6.17
C PHE A 4 23.59 -22.77 7.01
N ILE A 5 24.42 -21.85 7.52
CA ILE A 5 25.45 -22.16 8.50
C ILE A 5 24.82 -22.56 9.85
N ASN A 6 23.65 -21.99 10.21
CA ASN A 6 22.88 -22.29 11.42
C ASN A 6 23.70 -22.18 12.72
N ARG A 7 24.63 -21.24 12.77
CA ARG A 7 25.45 -20.94 13.95
C ARG A 7 25.02 -19.62 14.56
N ARG A 8 24.74 -19.63 15.87
CA ARG A 8 24.52 -18.41 16.67
C ARG A 8 25.84 -17.89 17.21
N LEU A 9 26.02 -16.58 17.16
CA LEU A 9 27.13 -15.85 17.73
C LEU A 9 26.61 -14.80 18.72
N SER A 10 27.32 -14.62 19.82
CA SER A 10 27.24 -13.39 20.63
C SER A 10 27.83 -12.20 19.86
N ILE A 11 27.63 -10.98 20.38
CA ILE A 11 28.24 -9.77 19.79
C ILE A 11 29.77 -9.90 19.73
N ALA A 12 30.42 -10.39 20.79
CA ALA A 12 31.87 -10.54 20.83
C ALA A 12 32.37 -11.56 19.78
N GLU A 13 31.71 -12.72 19.71
CA GLU A 13 32.04 -13.75 18.71
C GLU A 13 31.78 -13.28 17.28
N TRP A 14 30.74 -12.48 17.06
CA TRP A 14 30.46 -11.86 15.75
C TRP A 14 31.57 -10.89 15.33
N LEU A 15 32.03 -10.04 16.25
CA LEU A 15 33.07 -9.06 15.94
C LEU A 15 34.41 -9.74 15.60
N ASP A 16 34.75 -10.81 16.31
CA ASP A 16 35.90 -11.64 15.97
C ASP A 16 35.70 -12.38 14.63
N TYR A 17 34.50 -12.95 14.42
CA TYR A 17 34.15 -13.65 13.18
C TYR A 17 34.29 -12.74 11.95
N VAL A 18 33.70 -11.54 11.97
CA VAL A 18 33.72 -10.62 10.82
C VAL A 18 35.11 -10.01 10.61
N ALA A 19 35.87 -9.74 11.68
CA ALA A 19 37.24 -9.24 11.58
C ALA A 19 38.13 -10.20 10.78
N ASN A 20 37.98 -11.51 11.04
CA ASN A 20 38.79 -12.56 10.43
C ASN A 20 38.15 -13.20 9.20
N TYR A 21 36.95 -12.77 8.78
CA TYR A 21 36.24 -13.38 7.66
C TYR A 21 36.95 -13.10 6.33
N ASP A 22 37.16 -14.16 5.54
CA ASP A 22 37.64 -14.08 4.17
C ASP A 22 36.45 -13.92 3.20
N PHE A 23 36.28 -12.71 2.70
CA PHE A 23 35.25 -12.39 1.70
C PHE A 23 35.66 -12.82 0.27
N GLY A 24 36.87 -13.33 0.08
CA GLY A 24 37.41 -13.65 -1.23
C GLY A 24 37.69 -12.39 -2.06
N PRO A 25 37.80 -12.54 -3.40
CA PRO A 25 38.26 -11.47 -4.28
C PRO A 25 37.25 -10.35 -4.50
N LEU A 26 35.96 -10.58 -4.21
CA LEU A 26 34.90 -9.58 -4.32
C LEU A 26 34.22 -9.43 -2.95
N PRO A 27 34.61 -8.42 -2.14
CA PRO A 27 33.91 -8.15 -0.89
C PRO A 27 32.52 -7.53 -1.16
N PRO A 28 31.56 -7.71 -0.24
CA PRO A 28 30.27 -7.04 -0.33
C PRO A 28 30.49 -5.53 -0.16
N SER A 29 29.68 -4.74 -0.86
CA SER A 29 29.80 -3.28 -0.82
C SER A 29 28.59 -2.59 -0.20
N ARG A 30 27.59 -3.36 0.24
CA ARG A 30 26.30 -2.89 0.77
C ARG A 30 25.77 -3.82 1.86
N VAL A 31 24.94 -3.29 2.74
CA VAL A 31 24.07 -4.04 3.64
C VAL A 31 22.63 -3.60 3.39
N VAL A 32 21.71 -4.56 3.30
CA VAL A 32 20.27 -4.30 3.23
C VAL A 32 19.65 -4.73 4.55
N LEU A 33 19.10 -3.77 5.29
CA LEU A 33 18.43 -4.01 6.56
C LEU A 33 16.98 -4.43 6.32
N HIS A 34 16.56 -5.46 7.05
CA HIS A 34 15.22 -6.03 7.02
C HIS A 34 14.66 -6.20 8.43
N HIS A 35 13.33 -6.38 8.49
CA HIS A 35 12.70 -7.09 9.59
C HIS A 35 12.14 -8.40 9.05
N THR A 36 11.91 -9.37 9.92
CA THR A 36 11.28 -10.63 9.52
C THR A 36 9.78 -10.51 9.33
N TYR A 37 9.11 -9.63 10.10
CA TYR A 37 7.66 -9.64 10.36
C TYR A 37 7.18 -10.94 11.04
N ILE A 38 7.48 -12.09 10.42
CA ILE A 38 7.32 -13.44 10.93
C ILE A 38 8.62 -14.23 10.69
N PRO A 39 9.23 -14.85 11.73
CA PRO A 39 8.77 -14.84 13.12
C PRO A 39 8.95 -13.48 13.77
N ASN A 40 8.04 -13.09 14.67
CA ASN A 40 8.29 -12.01 15.62
C ASN A 40 9.01 -12.56 16.87
N LEU A 41 9.37 -11.69 17.82
CA LEU A 41 10.11 -12.10 19.03
C LEU A 41 9.39 -13.17 19.87
N GLN A 42 8.05 -13.14 19.95
CA GLN A 42 7.28 -14.15 20.69
C GLN A 42 7.32 -15.52 20.01
N GLN A 43 7.52 -15.54 18.70
CA GLN A 43 7.61 -16.74 17.86
C GLN A 43 9.05 -17.22 17.67
N TRP A 44 10.04 -16.44 18.11
CA TRP A 44 11.43 -16.75 17.94
C TRP A 44 11.85 -17.88 18.88
N GLN A 45 12.43 -18.93 18.31
CA GLN A 45 12.90 -20.11 19.03
C GLN A 45 14.33 -20.48 18.62
N GLY A 46 15.13 -19.46 18.26
CA GLY A 46 16.53 -19.62 17.86
C GLY A 46 16.72 -20.62 16.73
N SER A 47 17.46 -21.71 16.99
CA SER A 47 17.82 -22.70 15.97
C SER A 47 16.62 -23.37 15.28
N ALA A 48 15.50 -23.52 15.99
CA ALA A 48 14.28 -24.10 15.42
C ALA A 48 13.69 -23.17 14.35
N SER A 49 13.62 -21.87 14.65
CA SER A 49 13.19 -20.84 13.70
C SER A 49 14.15 -20.75 12.50
N MET A 50 15.46 -20.81 12.72
CA MET A 50 16.45 -20.82 11.63
C MET A 50 16.30 -22.00 10.67
N LYS A 51 16.11 -23.22 11.20
CA LYS A 51 15.81 -24.41 10.38
C LYS A 51 14.47 -24.31 9.66
N GLY A 52 13.47 -23.73 10.31
CA GLY A 52 12.17 -23.43 9.72
C GLY A 52 12.29 -22.49 8.53
N MET A 53 13.02 -21.39 8.68
CA MET A 53 13.29 -20.43 7.61
C MET A 53 14.10 -21.05 6.47
N GLN A 54 15.15 -21.83 6.77
CA GLN A 54 15.93 -22.58 5.77
C GLN A 54 15.03 -23.49 4.92
N THR A 55 14.09 -24.20 5.57
CA THR A 55 13.13 -25.08 4.92
C THR A 55 12.15 -24.29 4.05
N PHE A 56 11.62 -23.18 4.57
CA PHE A 56 10.74 -22.27 3.86
C PHE A 56 11.36 -21.74 2.56
N TYR A 57 12.59 -21.21 2.61
CA TYR A 57 13.28 -20.73 1.41
C TYR A 57 13.60 -21.88 0.45
N GLY A 58 13.96 -23.05 0.95
CA GLY A 58 14.15 -24.25 0.13
C GLY A 58 12.91 -24.65 -0.66
N ARG A 59 11.71 -24.55 -0.06
CA ARG A 59 10.44 -24.82 -0.74
C ARG A 59 10.09 -23.79 -1.80
N LYS A 60 10.58 -22.55 -1.66
CA LYS A 60 10.50 -21.51 -2.70
C LYS A 60 11.51 -21.72 -3.84
N GLY A 61 12.31 -22.79 -3.79
CA GLY A 61 13.37 -23.06 -4.78
C GLY A 61 14.58 -22.15 -4.64
N TRP A 62 14.73 -21.43 -3.52
CA TRP A 62 15.86 -20.52 -3.34
C TRP A 62 17.14 -21.31 -3.12
N THR A 63 18.20 -20.87 -3.80
CA THR A 63 19.54 -21.46 -3.73
C THR A 63 20.38 -20.85 -2.62
N SER A 64 20.05 -19.64 -2.16
CA SER A 64 20.60 -18.94 -1.00
C SER A 64 19.49 -18.16 -0.26
N ALA A 65 19.83 -17.42 0.79
CA ALA A 65 18.88 -16.69 1.63
C ALA A 65 19.51 -15.39 2.17
N PRO A 66 18.83 -14.59 3.03
CA PRO A 66 19.51 -13.57 3.81
C PRO A 66 20.71 -14.15 4.56
N HIS A 67 21.68 -13.29 4.88
CA HIS A 67 22.96 -13.75 5.41
C HIS A 67 22.91 -13.89 6.92
N LEU A 68 22.19 -12.97 7.57
CA LEU A 68 22.20 -12.79 9.02
C LEU A 68 20.78 -12.60 9.53
N TYR A 69 20.49 -13.22 10.68
CA TYR A 69 19.27 -13.02 11.44
C TYR A 69 19.62 -12.61 12.86
N VAL A 70 18.96 -11.60 13.41
CA VAL A 70 19.26 -11.08 14.75
C VAL A 70 18.05 -11.18 15.63
N GLY A 71 18.09 -12.16 16.54
CA GLY A 71 17.13 -12.35 17.61
C GLY A 71 17.60 -11.67 18.90
N ASP A 72 16.76 -11.70 19.92
CA ASP A 72 17.14 -11.31 21.29
C ASP A 72 18.20 -12.24 21.90
N ASP A 73 18.32 -13.46 21.37
CA ASP A 73 19.28 -14.48 21.77
C ASP A 73 20.65 -14.39 21.08
N GLY A 74 20.80 -13.60 20.01
CA GLY A 74 22.07 -13.38 19.31
C GLY A 74 22.00 -13.25 17.78
N ILE A 75 23.17 -13.30 17.15
CA ILE A 75 23.36 -13.13 15.70
C ILE A 75 23.52 -14.50 15.06
N TRP A 76 22.57 -14.88 14.20
CA TRP A 76 22.54 -16.18 13.52
C TRP A 76 23.05 -16.08 12.10
N LEU A 77 23.99 -16.95 11.75
CA LEU A 77 24.57 -17.08 10.41
C LEU A 77 23.71 -17.99 9.52
N ALA A 78 23.33 -17.50 8.35
CA ALA A 78 22.62 -18.24 7.31
C ALA A 78 23.51 -18.41 6.08
N THR A 79 23.36 -17.57 5.05
CA THR A 79 24.22 -17.60 3.85
C THR A 79 25.64 -17.09 4.18
N PRO A 80 26.72 -17.78 3.72
CA PRO A 80 28.09 -17.29 3.87
C PRO A 80 28.26 -15.86 3.35
N LEU A 81 28.97 -14.98 4.07
CA LEU A 81 29.07 -13.55 3.71
C LEU A 81 29.84 -13.29 2.40
N ARG A 82 30.60 -14.27 1.90
CA ARG A 82 31.30 -14.21 0.60
C ARG A 82 30.40 -14.56 -0.60
N GLU A 83 29.18 -15.03 -0.35
CA GLU A 83 28.24 -15.49 -1.38
C GLU A 83 27.09 -14.51 -1.55
N ILE A 84 26.44 -14.51 -2.72
CA ILE A 84 25.28 -13.65 -2.98
C ILE A 84 24.03 -14.27 -2.36
N GLY A 85 23.48 -13.60 -1.35
CA GLY A 85 22.20 -13.95 -0.74
C GLY A 85 20.97 -13.54 -1.58
N ILE A 86 19.83 -14.15 -1.28
CA ILE A 86 18.52 -13.76 -1.82
C ILE A 86 17.70 -13.13 -0.68
N HIS A 87 17.42 -11.83 -0.75
CA HIS A 87 16.67 -11.12 0.30
C HIS A 87 15.92 -9.85 -0.16
N ALA A 88 16.39 -9.13 -1.19
CA ALA A 88 15.88 -7.81 -1.58
C ALA A 88 15.72 -7.61 -3.11
N GLY A 89 15.55 -8.67 -3.89
CA GLY A 89 15.38 -8.56 -5.35
C GLY A 89 16.58 -7.87 -6.03
N THR A 90 16.37 -6.69 -6.63
CA THR A 90 17.43 -5.86 -7.23
C THR A 90 18.47 -5.38 -6.19
N GLY A 91 18.15 -5.43 -4.90
CA GLY A 91 19.09 -5.14 -3.82
C GLY A 91 20.08 -6.27 -3.51
N ASN A 92 19.90 -7.47 -4.05
CA ASN A 92 20.82 -8.61 -3.79
C ASN A 92 22.20 -8.39 -4.43
N SER A 93 22.21 -8.01 -5.71
CA SER A 93 23.42 -7.79 -6.49
C SER A 93 23.12 -6.99 -7.76
N GLY A 94 24.16 -6.44 -8.37
CA GLY A 94 24.06 -5.70 -9.63
C GLY A 94 25.42 -5.38 -10.23
N ARG A 95 25.44 -4.58 -11.30
CA ARG A 95 26.67 -4.09 -11.91
C ARG A 95 26.70 -2.56 -11.91
N THR A 96 27.85 -1.99 -11.55
CA THR A 96 28.11 -0.55 -11.67
C THR A 96 29.43 -0.39 -12.39
N ASN A 97 29.45 0.37 -13.49
CA ASN A 97 30.64 0.53 -14.36
C ASN A 97 31.25 -0.81 -14.81
N GLY A 98 30.40 -1.80 -15.08
CA GLY A 98 30.82 -3.16 -15.47
C GLY A 98 31.27 -4.06 -14.31
N GLN A 99 31.53 -3.52 -13.12
CA GLN A 99 31.96 -4.28 -11.94
C GLN A 99 30.75 -4.85 -11.19
N LEU A 100 30.80 -6.16 -10.87
CA LEU A 100 29.80 -6.84 -10.06
C LEU A 100 29.87 -6.34 -8.62
N TRP A 101 28.72 -6.13 -8.00
CA TRP A 101 28.57 -5.88 -6.58
C TRP A 101 27.46 -6.75 -6.00
N TYR A 102 27.51 -7.02 -4.69
CA TYR A 102 26.42 -7.65 -3.96
C TYR A 102 26.31 -7.07 -2.54
N SER A 103 25.21 -7.39 -1.87
CA SER A 103 24.91 -6.89 -0.53
C SER A 103 24.71 -8.00 0.50
N ILE A 104 24.89 -7.65 1.77
CA ILE A 104 24.56 -8.51 2.91
C ILE A 104 23.15 -8.19 3.40
N GLY A 105 22.21 -9.12 3.26
CA GLY A 105 20.89 -9.06 3.92
C GLY A 105 20.96 -9.36 5.42
N LEU A 106 20.55 -8.40 6.24
CA LEU A 106 20.44 -8.48 7.70
C LEU A 106 18.98 -8.41 8.15
N GLU A 107 18.47 -9.49 8.74
CA GLU A 107 17.09 -9.66 9.18
C GLU A 107 16.95 -9.46 10.69
N MET A 108 16.27 -8.40 11.12
CA MET A 108 15.95 -8.20 12.53
C MET A 108 14.67 -8.97 12.88
N ILE A 109 14.73 -9.85 13.89
CA ILE A 109 13.56 -10.64 14.31
C ILE A 109 12.53 -9.72 14.97
N GLY A 110 11.42 -9.46 14.29
CA GLY A 110 10.36 -8.59 14.80
C GLY A 110 9.55 -7.91 13.72
N TYR A 111 8.64 -7.04 14.16
CA TYR A 111 7.81 -6.20 13.30
C TYR A 111 7.90 -4.74 13.76
N TYR A 112 8.60 -3.93 12.97
CA TYR A 112 9.00 -2.58 13.37
C TYR A 112 8.28 -1.47 12.58
N ASP A 113 7.05 -1.73 12.12
CA ASP A 113 6.24 -0.69 11.50
C ASP A 113 5.81 0.38 12.50
N LYS A 114 5.51 -0.03 13.74
CA LYS A 114 4.96 0.87 14.76
C LYS A 114 5.95 1.25 15.85
N VAL A 115 6.93 0.38 16.12
CA VAL A 115 7.90 0.55 17.21
C VAL A 115 9.29 0.25 16.68
N ARG A 116 10.28 1.04 17.09
CA ARG A 116 11.69 0.78 16.73
C ARG A 116 12.19 -0.50 17.39
N PRO A 117 13.13 -1.22 16.75
CA PRO A 117 13.84 -2.30 17.44
C PRO A 117 14.57 -1.74 18.66
N SER A 118 14.60 -2.52 19.72
CA SER A 118 15.22 -2.17 21.00
C SER A 118 15.83 -3.41 21.65
N GLY A 119 16.51 -3.23 22.77
CA GLY A 119 17.10 -4.32 23.54
C GLY A 119 18.12 -5.15 22.74
N GLY A 120 18.17 -6.45 23.01
CA GLY A 120 19.16 -7.37 22.43
C GLY A 120 19.16 -7.38 20.90
N VAL A 121 17.99 -7.30 20.26
CA VAL A 121 17.89 -7.28 18.79
C VAL A 121 18.59 -6.06 18.21
N TRP A 122 18.35 -4.88 18.78
CA TRP A 122 18.93 -3.65 18.24
C TRP A 122 20.43 -3.54 18.54
N GLU A 123 20.87 -3.90 19.75
CA GLU A 123 22.29 -3.89 20.10
C GLU A 123 23.11 -4.84 19.22
N ALA A 124 22.61 -6.05 18.96
CA ALA A 124 23.25 -6.98 18.06
C ALA A 124 23.21 -6.51 16.59
N SER A 125 22.13 -5.86 16.17
CA SER A 125 22.03 -5.27 14.81
C SER A 125 23.04 -4.15 14.60
N LYS A 126 23.22 -3.25 15.58
CA LYS A 126 24.28 -2.22 15.54
C LYS A 126 25.67 -2.83 15.46
N ALA A 127 25.93 -3.91 16.20
CA ALA A 127 27.20 -4.62 16.11
C ALA A 127 27.46 -5.25 14.74
N VAL A 128 26.42 -5.76 14.07
CA VAL A 128 26.51 -6.24 12.67
C VAL A 128 26.84 -5.09 11.73
N LEU A 129 26.05 -4.02 11.76
CA LEU A 129 26.17 -2.87 10.87
C LEU A 129 27.53 -2.18 11.03
N GLY A 130 27.91 -1.87 12.28
CA GLY A 130 29.18 -1.22 12.60
C GLY A 130 30.40 -2.12 12.38
N GLY A 131 30.29 -3.42 12.70
CA GLY A 131 31.34 -4.41 12.46
C GLY A 131 31.65 -4.56 10.96
N LEU A 132 30.63 -4.66 10.12
CA LEU A 132 30.80 -4.71 8.65
C LEU A 132 31.35 -3.40 8.10
N SER A 133 30.85 -2.25 8.57
CA SER A 133 31.37 -0.93 8.18
C SER A 133 32.87 -0.82 8.45
N LYS A 134 33.31 -1.19 9.65
CA LYS A 134 34.74 -1.20 10.02
C LYS A 134 35.55 -2.18 9.17
N ARG A 135 35.03 -3.39 8.96
CA ARG A 135 35.75 -4.46 8.23
C ARG A 135 35.92 -4.18 6.74
N LEU A 136 34.92 -3.55 6.13
CA LEU A 136 34.89 -3.24 4.70
C LEU A 136 35.49 -1.86 4.39
N GLY A 137 35.68 -1.01 5.40
CA GLY A 137 36.17 0.36 5.21
C GLY A 137 35.16 1.28 4.51
N ILE A 138 33.85 1.00 4.67
CA ILE A 138 32.76 1.75 4.03
C ILE A 138 31.93 2.40 5.14
N ALA A 139 31.72 3.72 5.06
CA ALA A 139 30.96 4.45 6.08
C ALA A 139 29.50 3.97 6.17
N PRO A 140 28.85 3.99 7.36
CA PRO A 140 27.47 3.50 7.53
C PRO A 140 26.47 4.11 6.53
N ARG A 141 26.56 5.41 6.27
CA ARG A 141 25.71 6.13 5.31
C ARG A 141 25.87 5.67 3.86
N GLN A 142 27.02 5.10 3.50
CA GLN A 142 27.29 4.55 2.18
C GLN A 142 27.00 3.04 2.11
N LEU A 143 27.15 2.34 3.23
CA LEU A 143 26.99 0.89 3.31
C LEU A 143 25.53 0.48 3.46
N ILE A 144 24.75 1.18 4.27
CA ILE A 144 23.46 0.70 4.77
C ILE A 144 22.30 1.24 3.93
N SER A 145 21.49 0.32 3.42
CA SER A 145 20.23 0.55 2.71
C SER A 145 19.10 -0.31 3.29
N PHE A 146 17.86 -0.02 2.94
CA PHE A 146 16.67 -0.74 3.42
C PHE A 146 16.05 -1.58 2.31
N HIS A 147 15.33 -2.65 2.65
CA HIS A 147 14.61 -3.45 1.65
C HIS A 147 13.67 -2.58 0.80
N ARG A 148 12.93 -1.67 1.43
CA ARG A 148 12.04 -0.70 0.74
C ARG A 148 12.75 0.23 -0.25
N ASP A 149 14.08 0.33 -0.20
CA ASP A 149 14.83 1.10 -1.23
C ASP A 149 14.87 0.35 -2.58
N TYR A 150 14.54 -0.94 -2.59
CA TYR A 150 14.58 -1.83 -3.76
C TYR A 150 13.20 -2.36 -4.16
N THR A 151 12.13 -1.98 -3.43
CA THR A 151 10.75 -2.35 -3.73
C THR A 151 9.76 -1.39 -3.06
N ASN A 152 8.69 -1.00 -3.75
CA ASN A 152 7.62 -0.15 -3.22
C ASN A 152 6.48 -0.92 -2.55
N GLN A 153 6.56 -2.25 -2.49
CA GLN A 153 5.48 -3.11 -1.98
C GLN A 153 5.65 -3.48 -0.50
N LYS A 154 6.72 -3.00 0.16
CA LYS A 154 7.10 -3.49 1.48
C LYS A 154 7.45 -2.35 2.43
N SER A 155 6.92 -2.43 3.64
CA SER A 155 7.30 -1.57 4.77
C SER A 155 8.59 -2.03 5.45
N CYS A 156 9.38 -2.94 4.88
CA CYS A 156 10.59 -3.51 5.48
C CYS A 156 11.81 -2.56 5.37
N PRO A 157 12.60 -2.31 6.44
CA PRO A 157 12.68 -2.99 7.76
C PRO A 157 11.71 -2.51 8.85
N GLY A 158 10.71 -1.72 8.51
CA GLY A 158 9.69 -1.22 9.41
C GLY A 158 9.55 0.29 9.34
N TRP A 159 8.35 0.86 9.24
CA TRP A 159 8.15 2.31 9.17
C TRP A 159 8.73 3.12 10.34
N ALA A 160 8.80 2.56 11.55
CA ALA A 160 9.43 3.22 12.69
C ALA A 160 10.97 3.34 12.54
N VAL A 161 11.55 2.56 11.63
CA VAL A 161 13.00 2.50 11.32
C VAL A 161 13.32 3.47 10.18
N THR A 162 13.90 4.62 10.52
CA THR A 162 14.34 5.64 9.56
C THR A 162 15.84 5.55 9.27
N LYS A 163 16.27 5.96 8.07
CA LYS A 163 17.69 5.88 7.67
C LYS A 163 18.60 6.70 8.59
N GLU A 164 18.22 7.95 8.85
CA GLU A 164 19.00 8.85 9.70
C GLU A 164 19.16 8.28 11.11
N TRP A 165 18.11 7.67 11.67
CA TRP A 165 18.19 7.01 12.97
C TRP A 165 19.17 5.82 12.96
N VAL A 166 19.06 4.93 11.98
CA VAL A 166 19.96 3.76 11.85
C VAL A 166 21.42 4.20 11.67
N TRP A 167 21.66 5.19 10.81
CA TRP A 167 23.02 5.70 10.56
C TRP A 167 23.60 6.33 11.82
N ALA A 168 22.88 7.25 12.47
CA ALA A 168 23.34 7.93 13.67
C ALA A 168 23.63 6.94 14.82
N GLU A 169 22.73 5.98 15.05
CA GLU A 169 22.92 4.95 16.08
C GLU A 169 24.10 4.03 15.79
N THR A 170 24.32 3.68 14.52
CA THR A 170 25.47 2.85 14.12
C THR A 170 26.78 3.62 14.26
N GLU A 171 26.82 4.88 13.82
CA GLU A 171 27.98 5.77 13.96
C GLU A 171 28.32 6.02 15.44
N ALA A 172 27.32 6.27 16.29
CA ALA A 172 27.49 6.42 17.73
C ALA A 172 28.03 5.14 18.38
N TRP A 173 27.49 3.97 18.00
CA TRP A 173 27.96 2.66 18.46
C TRP A 173 29.43 2.41 18.05
N MET A 174 29.80 2.74 16.80
CA MET A 174 31.18 2.59 16.30
C MET A 174 32.17 3.51 17.02
N ASN A 175 31.75 4.71 17.40
CA ASN A 175 32.59 5.71 18.07
C ASN A 175 32.60 5.57 19.61
N ASN A 176 31.91 4.57 20.17
CA ASN A 176 31.75 4.38 21.61
C ASN A 176 31.24 5.65 22.33
N GLN A 177 30.40 6.45 21.66
CA GLN A 177 29.84 7.70 22.19
C GLN A 177 28.46 7.48 22.80
N GLN A 178 28.13 8.28 23.83
CA GLN A 178 26.83 8.20 24.50
C GLN A 178 25.70 8.68 23.57
N ARG A 179 24.55 7.99 23.67
CA ARG A 179 23.33 8.13 22.84
C ARG A 179 23.00 9.60 22.50
N PRO A 180 22.71 9.95 21.23
CA PRO A 180 22.14 11.26 20.90
C PRO A 180 20.79 11.44 21.61
N PRO A 181 20.42 12.66 22.05
CA PRO A 181 19.10 12.90 22.64
C PRO A 181 18.00 12.51 21.65
N GLU A 182 16.95 11.90 22.20
CA GLU A 182 15.82 11.35 21.44
C GLU A 182 15.05 12.49 20.75
N PRO A 183 14.96 12.50 19.40
CA PRO A 183 14.06 13.43 18.73
C PRO A 183 12.61 13.11 19.09
N GLU A 184 11.79 14.14 19.23
CA GLU A 184 10.37 14.01 19.61
C GLU A 184 9.66 12.96 18.75
N PRO A 185 8.79 12.13 19.36
CA PRO A 185 8.10 11.08 18.64
C PRO A 185 7.22 11.70 17.53
N PRO A 186 7.31 11.20 16.28
CA PRO A 186 6.39 11.62 15.24
C PRO A 186 4.95 11.28 15.65
N VAL A 187 4.01 12.16 15.30
CA VAL A 187 2.57 11.95 15.46
C VAL A 187 2.19 10.56 14.94
N GLN A 188 1.51 9.77 15.78
CA GLN A 188 1.11 8.40 15.47
C GLN A 188 0.08 8.35 14.35
N PHE A 189 0.44 7.80 13.19
CA PHE A 189 -0.53 7.18 12.28
C PHE A 189 -0.47 5.67 12.50
N GLY A 190 -1.55 5.07 13.00
CA GLY A 190 -1.70 3.62 13.00
C GLY A 190 -1.68 3.09 11.56
N SER A 191 -1.34 1.82 11.36
CA SER A 191 -1.65 1.13 10.10
C SER A 191 -3.13 1.34 9.78
N PRO A 192 -3.50 1.71 8.54
CA PRO A 192 -4.89 1.73 8.08
C PRO A 192 -5.63 0.46 8.52
N THR A 193 -6.83 0.60 9.10
CA THR A 193 -7.75 -0.54 9.20
C THR A 193 -8.16 -0.97 7.78
N PRO A 194 -8.72 -2.17 7.54
CA PRO A 194 -9.21 -2.54 6.21
C PRO A 194 -10.19 -1.52 5.60
N GLU A 195 -10.96 -0.82 6.45
CA GLU A 195 -11.83 0.28 6.04
C GLU A 195 -11.04 1.52 5.59
N VAL A 196 -9.87 1.79 6.18
CA VAL A 196 -8.95 2.85 5.75
C VAL A 196 -8.17 2.42 4.50
N GLU A 197 -7.85 1.13 4.32
CA GLU A 197 -7.26 0.60 3.07
C GLU A 197 -8.25 0.70 1.91
N GLU A 198 -9.52 0.28 2.11
CA GLU A 198 -10.60 0.45 1.13
C GLU A 198 -10.80 1.94 0.79
N LEU A 199 -10.73 2.81 1.79
CA LEU A 199 -10.81 4.25 1.59
C LEU A 199 -9.59 4.77 0.80
N ILE A 200 -8.37 4.31 1.09
CA ILE A 200 -7.17 4.68 0.32
C ILE A 200 -7.31 4.23 -1.13
N GLU A 201 -7.73 2.99 -1.38
CA GLU A 201 -7.94 2.47 -2.74
C GLU A 201 -9.00 3.27 -3.48
N LEU A 202 -10.16 3.52 -2.85
CA LEU A 202 -11.23 4.34 -3.41
C LEU A 202 -10.74 5.75 -3.74
N LEU A 203 -10.08 6.42 -2.79
CA LEU A 203 -9.65 7.80 -2.97
C LEU A 203 -8.53 7.91 -4.00
N MET A 204 -7.60 6.95 -4.07
CA MET A 204 -6.58 6.89 -5.11
C MET A 204 -7.20 6.64 -6.49
N GLU A 205 -8.17 5.72 -6.58
CA GLU A 205 -8.93 5.46 -7.81
C GLU A 205 -9.68 6.70 -8.29
N GLU A 206 -10.43 7.37 -7.40
CA GLU A 206 -11.11 8.64 -7.69
C GLU A 206 -10.14 9.73 -8.17
N SER A 207 -9.01 9.86 -7.48
CA SER A 207 -7.99 10.88 -7.79
C SER A 207 -7.35 10.65 -9.16
N TYR A 208 -7.02 9.40 -9.50
CA TYR A 208 -6.35 9.06 -10.76
C TYR A 208 -7.31 8.98 -11.95
N LYS A 209 -8.57 8.59 -11.76
CA LYS A 209 -9.53 8.48 -12.87
C LYS A 209 -10.11 9.83 -13.32
N ARG A 210 -9.97 10.89 -12.52
CA ARG A 210 -10.63 12.16 -12.81
C ARG A 210 -10.17 12.78 -14.13
N ARG A 211 -8.87 12.74 -14.40
CA ARG A 211 -8.27 13.13 -15.69
C ARG A 211 -7.42 12.03 -16.34
N GLY A 212 -7.22 10.89 -15.66
CA GLY A 212 -6.47 9.73 -16.15
C GLY A 212 -7.34 8.48 -16.34
N GLU A 213 -6.77 7.30 -16.06
CA GLU A 213 -7.38 5.98 -16.30
C GLU A 213 -7.73 5.18 -15.02
N GLY A 214 -7.70 5.84 -13.86
CA GLY A 214 -7.80 5.17 -12.55
C GLY A 214 -6.43 4.78 -12.01
N TYR A 215 -6.37 4.46 -10.72
CA TYR A 215 -5.10 4.12 -10.09
C TYR A 215 -4.77 2.66 -10.39
N ASN A 216 -3.57 2.43 -10.92
CA ASN A 216 -3.08 1.10 -11.21
C ASN A 216 -1.68 0.95 -10.61
N SER A 217 -1.58 0.13 -9.58
CA SER A 217 -0.34 -0.08 -8.83
C SER A 217 0.72 -0.87 -9.60
N ASP A 218 0.39 -1.49 -10.73
CA ASP A 218 1.33 -2.20 -11.61
C ASP A 218 1.89 -1.29 -12.72
N TRP A 219 1.33 -0.10 -12.92
CA TRP A 219 1.78 0.81 -13.98
C TRP A 219 2.98 1.64 -13.53
N ALA A 220 4.07 1.56 -14.30
CA ALA A 220 5.34 2.19 -13.94
C ALA A 220 5.22 3.72 -13.73
N PHE A 221 4.41 4.42 -14.55
CA PHE A 221 4.14 5.85 -14.36
C PHE A 221 3.42 6.15 -13.04
N HIS A 222 2.40 5.36 -12.68
CA HIS A 222 1.68 5.54 -11.43
C HIS A 222 2.58 5.25 -10.21
N GLN A 223 3.37 4.18 -10.26
CA GLN A 223 4.36 3.87 -9.22
C GLN A 223 5.37 5.01 -9.03
N HIS A 224 5.94 5.51 -10.13
CA HIS A 224 6.92 6.60 -10.11
C HIS A 224 6.30 7.90 -9.62
N ALA A 225 5.05 8.20 -10.00
CA ALA A 225 4.32 9.38 -9.54
C ALA A 225 4.07 9.35 -8.03
N VAL A 226 3.63 8.22 -7.48
CA VAL A 226 3.42 8.06 -6.03
C VAL A 226 4.76 8.15 -5.28
N GLN A 227 5.78 7.41 -5.70
CA GLN A 227 7.11 7.39 -5.05
C GLN A 227 7.75 8.77 -4.96
N ASN A 228 7.45 9.64 -5.93
CA ASN A 228 8.09 10.95 -6.04
C ASN A 228 7.13 12.11 -5.76
N GLY A 229 5.92 11.82 -5.29
CA GLY A 229 4.92 12.83 -4.94
C GLY A 229 4.56 13.77 -6.10
N LEU A 230 4.42 13.26 -7.33
CA LEU A 230 4.18 14.09 -8.53
C LEU A 230 2.75 14.64 -8.65
N GLY A 231 1.89 14.37 -7.67
CA GLY A 231 0.46 14.65 -7.70
C GLY A 231 -0.30 13.71 -8.64
N PHE A 232 -1.51 14.10 -9.02
CA PHE A 232 -2.40 13.26 -9.82
C PHE A 232 -2.25 13.51 -11.33
N PRO A 233 -2.69 12.56 -12.17
CA PRO A 233 -2.72 12.73 -13.62
C PRO A 233 -3.51 13.98 -14.04
N ILE A 234 -2.96 14.75 -14.96
CA ILE A 234 -3.63 15.88 -15.64
C ILE A 234 -4.21 15.44 -16.99
N GLY A 235 -3.83 14.27 -17.47
CA GLY A 235 -4.35 13.63 -18.67
C GLY A 235 -4.08 12.12 -18.67
N LYS A 236 -4.73 11.42 -19.61
CA LYS A 236 -4.50 9.99 -19.85
C LYS A 236 -3.10 9.73 -20.39
N SER A 237 -2.61 8.52 -20.15
CA SER A 237 -1.44 7.99 -20.83
C SER A 237 -1.68 7.97 -22.35
N ALA A 238 -0.64 8.34 -23.10
CA ALA A 238 -0.68 8.43 -24.55
C ALA A 238 0.66 8.04 -25.15
N ARG A 239 0.73 8.02 -26.49
CA ARG A 239 1.93 7.65 -27.24
C ARG A 239 2.26 8.70 -28.29
N ILE A 240 3.54 8.91 -28.52
CA ILE A 240 4.06 9.67 -29.66
C ILE A 240 5.10 8.81 -30.39
N ASP A 241 5.19 8.99 -31.70
CA ASP A 241 6.27 8.44 -32.52
C ASP A 241 7.17 9.57 -32.98
N LEU A 242 8.49 9.43 -32.75
CA LEU A 242 9.50 10.41 -33.13
C LEU A 242 10.74 9.68 -33.65
N ASP A 243 11.23 10.07 -34.82
CA ASP A 243 12.44 9.52 -35.45
C ASP A 243 12.46 7.96 -35.53
N GLY A 244 11.29 7.37 -35.77
CA GLY A 244 11.11 5.91 -35.87
C GLY A 244 11.05 5.18 -34.52
N LYS A 245 11.01 5.90 -33.40
CA LYS A 245 10.87 5.37 -32.04
C LYS A 245 9.53 5.76 -31.43
N GLY A 246 8.89 4.81 -30.76
CA GLY A 246 7.67 5.05 -30.00
C GLY A 246 7.99 5.42 -28.55
N TYR A 247 7.30 6.42 -28.01
CA TYR A 247 7.39 6.83 -26.61
C TYR A 247 6.00 6.82 -25.99
N ALA A 248 5.87 6.24 -24.80
CA ALA A 248 4.70 6.42 -23.97
C ALA A 248 4.92 7.62 -23.04
N TYR A 249 3.86 8.38 -22.75
CA TYR A 249 3.93 9.49 -21.81
C TYR A 249 2.62 9.68 -21.04
N GLN A 250 2.69 10.31 -19.87
CA GLN A 250 1.53 10.72 -19.08
C GLN A 250 1.87 11.97 -18.27
N ALA A 251 0.98 12.96 -18.32
CA ALA A 251 1.13 14.21 -17.59
C ALA A 251 0.58 14.08 -16.16
N PHE A 252 1.39 14.43 -15.16
CA PHE A 252 1.02 14.55 -13.74
C PHE A 252 1.16 16.00 -13.28
N ALA A 253 0.62 16.33 -12.12
CA ALA A 253 0.57 17.71 -11.64
C ALA A 253 1.92 18.42 -11.58
N GLN A 254 3.00 17.72 -11.22
CA GLN A 254 4.33 18.33 -11.14
C GLN A 254 5.17 18.14 -12.42
N ASP A 255 4.90 17.10 -13.21
CA ASP A 255 5.76 16.75 -14.35
C ASP A 255 5.07 15.83 -15.36
N THR A 256 5.64 15.71 -16.57
CA THR A 256 5.25 14.68 -17.53
C THR A 256 6.25 13.52 -17.45
N LEU A 257 5.73 12.31 -17.24
CA LEU A 257 6.51 11.09 -17.29
C LEU A 257 6.52 10.52 -18.70
N TYR A 258 7.63 9.91 -19.11
CA TYR A 258 7.73 9.21 -20.38
C TYR A 258 8.69 8.01 -20.29
N ASN A 259 8.56 7.09 -21.23
CA ASN A 259 9.54 6.02 -21.48
C ASN A 259 9.56 5.66 -22.96
N GLU A 260 10.71 5.18 -23.45
CA GLU A 260 10.79 4.60 -24.81
C GLU A 260 10.08 3.24 -24.82
N ILE A 261 9.37 2.90 -25.91
CA ILE A 261 8.71 1.60 -26.09
C ILE A 261 9.69 0.64 -26.76
N PRO A 262 9.87 -0.59 -26.24
CA PRO A 262 9.09 -1.28 -25.20
C PRO A 262 9.70 -1.22 -23.78
N HIS A 263 10.54 -0.25 -23.47
CA HIS A 263 11.24 -0.10 -22.18
C HIS A 263 10.35 0.53 -21.09
N TRP A 264 9.22 -0.10 -20.78
CA TRP A 264 8.18 0.41 -19.86
C TRP A 264 8.65 0.74 -18.43
N GLY A 265 9.72 0.10 -17.97
CA GLY A 265 10.28 0.34 -16.63
C GLY A 265 11.28 1.50 -16.55
N ASP A 266 11.76 2.02 -17.68
CA ASP A 266 12.71 3.15 -17.72
C ASP A 266 11.95 4.49 -17.72
N VAL A 267 11.27 4.75 -16.61
CA VAL A 267 10.44 5.95 -16.45
C VAL A 267 11.32 7.17 -16.22
N GLN A 268 11.20 8.14 -17.12
CA GLN A 268 11.94 9.40 -17.08
C GLN A 268 10.98 10.59 -16.94
N ARG A 269 11.52 11.72 -16.49
CA ARG A 269 10.79 12.98 -16.32
C ARG A 269 11.12 13.95 -17.46
N LEU A 270 10.11 14.58 -18.04
CA LEU A 270 10.28 15.60 -19.05
C LEU A 270 11.14 16.77 -18.51
N SER A 271 10.90 17.20 -17.27
CA SER A 271 11.72 18.27 -16.65
C SER A 271 13.22 17.95 -16.59
N ALA A 272 13.60 16.67 -16.49
CA ALA A 272 15.01 16.25 -16.43
C ALA A 272 15.73 16.47 -17.76
N ILE A 273 15.04 16.32 -18.90
CA ILE A 273 15.61 16.54 -20.24
C ILE A 273 15.42 17.97 -20.76
N LEU A 274 14.51 18.76 -20.18
CA LEU A 274 14.34 20.18 -20.50
C LEU A 274 15.50 21.05 -20.00
N GLN A 275 16.19 20.62 -18.93
CA GLN A 275 17.30 21.36 -18.30
C GLN A 275 16.98 22.84 -17.99
N GLY A 276 15.70 23.18 -17.79
CA GLY A 276 15.26 24.54 -17.48
C GLY A 276 15.20 25.51 -18.66
N SER A 277 15.32 25.04 -19.91
CA SER A 277 15.25 25.87 -21.11
C SER A 277 14.16 25.41 -22.09
N VAL A 278 13.66 26.34 -22.92
CA VAL A 278 12.60 26.00 -23.90
C VAL A 278 13.25 25.20 -25.03
N PRO A 279 12.82 23.95 -25.26
CA PRO A 279 13.47 23.10 -26.25
C PRO A 279 13.14 23.59 -27.65
N THR A 280 14.15 23.65 -28.53
CA THR A 280 13.99 24.08 -29.93
C THR A 280 13.59 22.93 -30.86
N GLY A 281 13.69 21.67 -30.39
CA GLY A 281 13.36 20.47 -31.16
C GLY A 281 13.64 19.19 -30.37
N GLY A 282 13.50 18.03 -31.03
CA GLY A 282 13.77 16.71 -30.46
C GLY A 282 12.69 16.22 -29.48
N LEU A 283 13.03 15.17 -28.72
CA LEU A 283 12.09 14.45 -27.85
C LEU A 283 11.47 15.35 -26.77
N SER A 284 12.27 16.21 -26.13
CA SER A 284 11.77 17.13 -25.10
C SER A 284 10.74 18.11 -25.65
N ARG A 285 10.94 18.61 -26.87
CA ARG A 285 9.95 19.47 -27.55
C ARG A 285 8.69 18.71 -27.91
N ALA A 286 8.84 17.53 -28.51
CA ALA A 286 7.70 16.70 -28.92
C ALA A 286 6.82 16.30 -27.73
N LEU A 287 7.42 15.91 -26.60
CA LEU A 287 6.70 15.58 -25.37
C LEU A 287 6.01 16.82 -24.77
N LEU A 288 6.69 17.98 -24.76
CA LEU A 288 6.10 19.23 -24.25
C LEU A 288 4.87 19.65 -25.08
N ASP A 289 4.97 19.62 -26.40
CA ASP A 289 3.85 19.90 -27.30
C ASP A 289 2.70 18.89 -27.09
N ALA A 290 3.02 17.60 -26.92
CA ALA A 290 2.04 16.55 -26.67
C ALA A 290 1.34 16.71 -25.31
N THR A 291 2.04 17.17 -24.27
CA THR A 291 1.47 17.51 -22.95
C THR A 291 0.52 18.70 -23.03
N TYR A 292 0.85 19.75 -23.77
CA TYR A 292 -0.07 20.89 -23.97
C TYR A 292 -1.31 20.44 -24.77
N LYS A 293 -1.09 19.67 -25.84
CA LYS A 293 -2.16 19.18 -26.70
C LYS A 293 -3.14 18.27 -25.95
N SER A 294 -2.68 17.50 -24.95
CA SER A 294 -3.57 16.60 -24.19
C SER A 294 -4.67 17.31 -23.41
N VAL A 295 -4.52 18.62 -23.16
CA VAL A 295 -5.55 19.47 -22.52
C VAL A 295 -6.17 20.48 -23.49
N GLY A 296 -5.97 20.28 -24.80
CA GLY A 296 -6.47 21.19 -25.83
C GLY A 296 -5.75 22.54 -25.88
N ALA A 297 -4.53 22.63 -25.34
CA ALA A 297 -3.69 23.83 -25.43
C ALA A 297 -2.57 23.66 -26.46
N THR A 298 -2.03 24.79 -26.94
CA THR A 298 -0.85 24.81 -27.81
C THR A 298 0.32 25.43 -27.07
N PHE A 299 1.51 24.81 -27.11
CA PHE A 299 2.70 25.40 -26.53
C PHE A 299 3.33 26.44 -27.47
N HIS A 300 3.28 27.69 -27.02
CA HIS A 300 3.93 28.84 -27.63
C HIS A 300 5.27 29.16 -26.92
N PRO A 301 6.44 28.89 -27.53
CA PRO A 301 7.75 29.12 -26.91
C PRO A 301 8.04 30.61 -26.65
N GLU A 302 7.40 31.51 -27.37
CA GLU A 302 7.53 32.97 -27.26
C GLU A 302 6.60 33.60 -26.22
N TRP A 303 5.66 32.84 -25.67
CA TRP A 303 4.71 33.36 -24.68
C TRP A 303 5.30 33.39 -23.28
N ALA A 304 5.16 34.54 -22.63
CA ALA A 304 5.73 34.80 -21.32
C ALA A 304 5.23 33.79 -20.26
N PHE A 305 3.92 33.47 -20.23
CA PHE A 305 3.37 32.45 -19.32
C PHE A 305 3.99 31.07 -19.51
N HIS A 306 4.21 30.65 -20.75
CA HIS A 306 4.73 29.31 -21.04
C HIS A 306 6.19 29.18 -20.64
N GLN A 307 7.00 30.22 -20.90
CA GLN A 307 8.38 30.29 -20.42
C GLN A 307 8.43 30.30 -18.88
N TYR A 308 7.60 31.14 -18.25
CA TYR A 308 7.55 31.24 -16.79
C TYR A 308 7.13 29.91 -16.17
N ALA A 309 6.05 29.28 -16.63
CA ALA A 309 5.55 28.03 -16.07
C ALA A 309 6.57 26.89 -16.18
N MET A 310 7.32 26.83 -17.29
CA MET A 310 8.37 25.83 -17.48
C MET A 310 9.58 26.08 -16.57
N THR A 311 10.06 27.34 -16.48
CA THR A 311 11.22 27.68 -15.63
C THR A 311 10.92 27.55 -14.13
N THR A 312 9.69 27.86 -13.72
CA THR A 312 9.23 27.76 -12.33
C THR A 312 8.57 26.43 -11.97
N ARG A 313 8.49 25.51 -12.95
CA ARG A 313 7.94 24.15 -12.80
C ARG A 313 6.51 24.13 -12.24
N LEU A 314 5.60 24.91 -12.81
CA LEU A 314 4.18 24.94 -12.42
C LEU A 314 3.37 23.71 -12.89
N GLY A 315 4.04 22.74 -13.50
CA GLY A 315 3.42 21.56 -14.09
C GLY A 315 2.73 21.82 -15.44
N PRO A 316 2.01 20.82 -15.96
CA PRO A 316 1.23 20.95 -17.19
C PRO A 316 0.10 22.00 -17.08
N PRO A 317 -0.29 22.65 -18.19
CA PRO A 317 -1.49 23.48 -18.21
C PRO A 317 -2.76 22.61 -18.04
N LEU A 318 -3.85 23.21 -17.56
CA LEU A 318 -5.18 22.58 -17.53
C LEU A 318 -6.07 23.03 -18.70
N GLY A 319 -5.59 23.96 -19.52
CA GLY A 319 -6.25 24.47 -20.73
C GLY A 319 -5.53 25.68 -21.34
N GLU A 320 -6.19 26.31 -22.32
CA GLU A 320 -5.66 27.49 -23.01
C GLU A 320 -5.63 28.75 -22.13
N SER A 321 -4.73 29.67 -22.50
CA SER A 321 -4.76 31.05 -21.99
C SER A 321 -6.07 31.74 -22.36
N ALA A 322 -6.58 32.57 -21.45
CA ALA A 322 -7.80 33.32 -21.64
C ALA A 322 -7.70 34.73 -21.05
N LYS A 323 -8.76 35.53 -21.26
CA LYS A 323 -8.87 36.88 -20.71
C LYS A 323 -10.09 36.99 -19.80
N ILE A 324 -9.94 37.77 -18.73
CA ILE A 324 -11.05 38.27 -17.92
C ILE A 324 -11.03 39.79 -17.88
N LYS A 325 -12.22 40.39 -17.79
CA LYS A 325 -12.39 41.82 -17.63
C LYS A 325 -12.88 42.13 -16.21
N LEU A 326 -12.20 43.03 -15.53
CA LEU A 326 -12.56 43.48 -14.18
C LEU A 326 -12.55 45.01 -14.13
N GLY A 327 -13.74 45.59 -14.00
CA GLY A 327 -13.93 47.02 -14.14
C GLY A 327 -13.49 47.50 -15.54
N THR A 328 -12.50 48.38 -15.59
CA THR A 328 -11.93 48.92 -16.83
C THR A 328 -10.66 48.21 -17.30
N ALA A 329 -10.13 47.27 -16.51
CA ALA A 329 -8.90 46.55 -16.82
C ALA A 329 -9.19 45.16 -17.41
N ASP A 330 -8.39 44.78 -18.41
CA ASP A 330 -8.33 43.42 -18.93
C ASP A 330 -7.12 42.70 -18.33
N TYR A 331 -7.31 41.44 -17.94
CA TYR A 331 -6.25 40.55 -17.48
C TYR A 331 -6.22 39.32 -18.36
N ALA A 332 -5.02 38.86 -18.72
CA ALA A 332 -4.83 37.54 -19.29
C ALA A 332 -4.42 36.58 -18.17
N PHE A 333 -4.83 35.32 -18.30
CA PHE A 333 -4.50 34.28 -17.33
C PHE A 333 -4.44 32.91 -17.98
N GLN A 334 -3.74 31.97 -17.34
CA GLN A 334 -3.72 30.57 -17.72
C GLN A 334 -3.57 29.70 -16.48
N VAL A 335 -4.35 28.62 -16.43
CA VAL A 335 -4.36 27.68 -15.32
C VAL A 335 -3.32 26.59 -15.57
N TYR A 336 -2.35 26.47 -14.67
CA TYR A 336 -1.42 25.35 -14.58
C TYR A 336 -1.76 24.47 -13.39
N ALA A 337 -1.21 23.27 -13.36
CA ALA A 337 -1.50 22.30 -12.31
C ALA A 337 -1.21 22.84 -10.92
N LEU A 338 -0.09 23.54 -10.72
CA LEU A 338 0.31 24.02 -9.39
C LEU A 338 -0.15 25.46 -9.10
N ASP A 339 -0.43 26.27 -10.12
CA ASP A 339 -0.87 27.66 -9.93
C ASP A 339 -1.54 28.25 -11.18
N THR A 340 -2.23 29.38 -11.03
CA THR A 340 -2.76 30.17 -12.13
C THR A 340 -1.87 31.39 -12.35
N LEU A 341 -1.31 31.51 -13.55
CA LEU A 341 -0.59 32.70 -13.97
C LEU A 341 -1.55 33.77 -14.45
N TYR A 342 -1.26 35.03 -14.17
CA TYR A 342 -1.98 36.15 -14.74
C TYR A 342 -1.07 37.35 -15.00
N ASN A 343 -1.50 38.24 -15.88
CA ASN A 343 -0.89 39.54 -16.11
C ASN A 343 -1.96 40.55 -16.52
N LYS A 344 -1.71 41.83 -16.27
CA LYS A 344 -2.58 42.90 -16.76
C LYS A 344 -2.30 43.16 -18.24
N VAL A 345 -3.32 43.34 -19.07
CA VAL A 345 -3.16 43.67 -20.50
C VAL A 345 -3.07 45.20 -20.66
N PRO A 346 -2.12 45.73 -21.46
CA PRO A 346 -1.21 45.04 -22.40
C PRO A 346 0.19 44.68 -21.84
N ASN A 347 0.37 44.65 -20.52
CA ASN A 347 1.66 44.35 -19.88
C ASN A 347 1.93 42.83 -19.84
N TRP A 348 2.15 42.22 -21.01
CA TRP A 348 2.29 40.76 -21.17
C TRP A 348 3.48 40.12 -20.44
N GLY A 349 4.54 40.89 -20.20
CA GLY A 349 5.74 40.40 -19.49
C GLY A 349 5.67 40.49 -17.96
N ASP A 350 4.65 41.16 -17.41
CA ASP A 350 4.47 41.37 -15.97
C ASP A 350 3.65 40.21 -15.37
N ILE A 351 4.29 39.05 -15.22
CA ILE A 351 3.66 37.79 -14.83
C ILE A 351 3.60 37.69 -13.31
N HIS A 352 2.41 37.36 -12.80
CA HIS A 352 2.14 37.13 -11.39
C HIS A 352 1.44 35.79 -11.20
N ARG A 353 1.52 35.24 -9.99
CA ARG A 353 0.83 34.02 -9.59
C ARG A 353 -0.41 34.35 -8.77
N LEU A 354 -1.51 33.63 -9.01
CA LEU A 354 -2.75 33.78 -8.23
C LEU A 354 -2.51 33.54 -6.73
N SER A 355 -1.66 32.57 -6.38
CA SER A 355 -1.27 32.28 -5.00
C SER A 355 -0.66 33.48 -4.26
N GLU A 356 0.01 34.39 -4.97
CA GLU A 356 0.60 35.61 -4.38
C GLU A 356 -0.48 36.57 -3.86
N LEU A 357 -1.71 36.42 -4.33
CA LEU A 357 -2.85 37.23 -3.89
C LEU A 357 -3.58 36.66 -2.66
N ALA A 358 -3.20 35.48 -2.16
CA ALA A 358 -3.98 34.75 -1.15
C ALA A 358 -4.33 35.60 0.09
N GLY A 359 -3.35 36.34 0.62
CA GLY A 359 -3.47 37.16 1.84
C GLY A 359 -3.63 38.66 1.61
N THR A 360 -3.95 39.11 0.40
CA THR A 360 -4.03 40.55 0.12
C THR A 360 -5.16 41.25 0.90
N ALA A 361 -4.84 42.39 1.50
CA ALA A 361 -5.81 43.30 2.12
C ALA A 361 -6.33 44.37 1.15
N ASP A 362 -5.70 44.51 -0.02
CA ASP A 362 -6.15 45.44 -1.06
C ASP A 362 -7.44 44.94 -1.70
N ARG A 363 -8.47 45.79 -1.70
CA ARG A 363 -9.80 45.43 -2.19
C ARG A 363 -9.83 45.11 -3.69
N ALA A 364 -9.06 45.81 -4.51
CA ALA A 364 -9.01 45.58 -5.95
C ALA A 364 -8.26 44.27 -6.25
N LEU A 365 -7.17 43.99 -5.54
CA LEU A 365 -6.46 42.72 -5.66
C LEU A 365 -7.28 41.54 -5.12
N ALA A 366 -8.09 41.74 -4.07
CA ALA A 366 -9.01 40.71 -3.58
C ALA A 366 -10.10 40.39 -4.62
N GLN A 367 -10.65 41.40 -5.31
CA GLN A 367 -11.60 41.19 -6.41
C GLN A 367 -10.97 40.45 -7.59
N LEU A 368 -9.72 40.78 -7.94
CA LEU A 368 -8.96 40.07 -8.97
C LEU A 368 -8.70 38.61 -8.58
N ARG A 369 -8.27 38.36 -7.34
CA ARG A 369 -8.07 37.01 -6.79
C ARG A 369 -9.35 36.18 -6.92
N ASP A 370 -10.49 36.72 -6.49
CA ASP A 370 -11.74 35.97 -6.45
C ASP A 370 -12.26 35.66 -7.88
N ALA A 371 -12.08 36.59 -8.83
CA ALA A 371 -12.41 36.36 -10.23
C ALA A 371 -11.49 35.32 -10.90
N LEU A 372 -10.18 35.38 -10.62
CA LEU A 372 -9.22 34.38 -11.11
C LEU A 372 -9.47 33.00 -10.50
N LEU A 373 -9.85 32.94 -9.22
CA LEU A 373 -10.25 31.68 -8.57
C LEU A 373 -11.52 31.11 -9.23
N ALA A 374 -12.53 31.94 -9.51
CA ALA A 374 -13.74 31.50 -10.20
C ALA A 374 -13.42 30.89 -11.57
N GLU A 375 -12.56 31.52 -12.37
CA GLU A 375 -12.14 30.95 -13.66
C GLU A 375 -11.24 29.72 -13.51
N THR A 376 -10.38 29.68 -12.49
CA THR A 376 -9.52 28.53 -12.18
C THR A 376 -10.36 27.30 -11.87
N TYR A 377 -11.38 27.43 -11.01
CA TYR A 377 -12.30 26.33 -10.66
C TYR A 377 -13.17 25.91 -11.85
N LYS A 378 -13.68 26.87 -12.60
CA LYS A 378 -14.50 26.59 -13.78
C LYS A 378 -13.73 25.81 -14.83
N ARG A 379 -12.47 26.18 -15.11
CA ARG A 379 -11.64 25.54 -16.14
C ARG A 379 -10.96 24.25 -15.67
N GLY A 380 -10.54 24.21 -14.41
CA GLY A 380 -9.88 23.04 -13.83
C GLY A 380 -10.84 21.89 -13.54
N ALA A 381 -12.04 22.21 -13.08
CA ALA A 381 -12.98 21.21 -12.56
C ALA A 381 -14.38 21.26 -13.17
N GLY A 382 -14.74 22.31 -13.91
CA GLY A 382 -16.14 22.60 -14.24
C GLY A 382 -16.94 23.07 -13.01
N ALA A 383 -16.27 23.52 -11.96
CA ALA A 383 -16.86 23.81 -10.65
C ALA A 383 -16.97 25.31 -10.39
N ALA A 384 -17.87 25.70 -9.49
CA ALA A 384 -17.92 27.05 -8.93
C ALA A 384 -16.95 27.18 -7.76
N TYR A 385 -16.25 28.32 -7.70
CA TYR A 385 -15.47 28.67 -6.52
C TYR A 385 -16.37 29.22 -5.41
N HIS A 386 -16.16 28.73 -4.20
CA HIS A 386 -16.88 29.13 -2.99
C HIS A 386 -15.86 29.52 -1.92
N ALA A 387 -15.79 30.80 -1.56
CA ALA A 387 -14.79 31.34 -0.63
C ALA A 387 -15.01 30.92 0.83
N ASP A 388 -16.22 30.50 1.16
CA ASP A 388 -16.70 30.06 2.47
C ASP A 388 -16.62 28.54 2.67
N TRP A 389 -16.29 27.77 1.62
CA TRP A 389 -16.19 26.32 1.70
C TRP A 389 -14.83 25.87 2.25
N ALA A 390 -14.86 24.95 3.22
CA ALA A 390 -13.67 24.46 3.91
C ALA A 390 -12.62 23.86 2.95
N PHE A 391 -13.04 23.02 2.00
CA PHE A 391 -12.12 22.44 1.00
C PHE A 391 -11.41 23.51 0.18
N HIS A 392 -12.12 24.55 -0.25
CA HIS A 392 -11.54 25.62 -1.06
C HIS A 392 -10.57 26.50 -0.25
N GLN A 393 -10.91 26.80 1.01
CA GLN A 393 -10.03 27.56 1.90
C GLN A 393 -8.75 26.77 2.20
N LEU A 394 -8.87 25.49 2.56
CA LEU A 394 -7.75 24.62 2.90
C LEU A 394 -6.88 24.28 1.70
N ALA A 395 -7.46 24.05 0.52
CA ALA A 395 -6.69 23.82 -0.70
C ALA A 395 -5.75 24.99 -1.04
N ARG A 396 -6.19 26.23 -0.81
CA ARG A 396 -5.32 27.41 -0.96
C ARG A 396 -4.28 27.48 0.16
N ALA A 397 -4.68 27.24 1.40
CA ALA A 397 -3.77 27.30 2.55
C ALA A 397 -2.65 26.25 2.45
N TRP A 398 -2.96 25.06 1.93
CA TRP A 398 -2.00 23.97 1.72
C TRP A 398 -1.38 23.95 0.32
N ASN A 399 -1.69 24.93 -0.52
CA ASN A 399 -1.17 25.08 -1.88
C ASN A 399 -1.31 23.80 -2.73
N LEU A 400 -2.52 23.22 -2.77
CA LEU A 400 -2.77 21.93 -3.44
C LEU A 400 -2.88 22.01 -4.98
N GLY A 401 -2.63 23.19 -5.54
CA GLY A 401 -2.77 23.48 -6.96
C GLY A 401 -4.22 23.63 -7.43
N ALA A 402 -4.42 23.53 -8.74
CA ALA A 402 -5.72 23.70 -9.38
C ALA A 402 -6.67 22.54 -9.04
N PRO A 403 -7.99 22.81 -8.92
CA PRO A 403 -8.98 21.76 -8.72
C PRO A 403 -9.14 20.92 -9.99
N LEU A 404 -9.23 19.60 -9.82
CA LEU A 404 -9.48 18.63 -10.90
C LEU A 404 -10.93 18.13 -10.89
N SER A 405 -11.66 18.34 -9.78
CA SER A 405 -13.09 18.01 -9.65
C SER A 405 -13.88 19.08 -8.90
N ASP A 406 -15.20 19.05 -9.05
CA ASP A 406 -16.12 19.62 -8.07
C ASP A 406 -16.08 18.81 -6.76
N SER A 407 -16.78 19.29 -5.73
CA SER A 407 -16.98 18.51 -4.50
C SER A 407 -18.15 17.57 -4.70
N TYR A 408 -17.93 16.27 -4.49
CA TYR A 408 -18.96 15.23 -4.65
C TYR A 408 -18.83 14.16 -3.57
N ARG A 409 -19.81 13.25 -3.54
CA ARG A 409 -19.88 12.20 -2.53
C ARG A 409 -19.42 10.86 -3.07
N VAL A 410 -18.65 10.14 -2.27
CA VAL A 410 -18.25 8.76 -2.51
C VAL A 410 -18.55 7.90 -1.29
N THR A 411 -18.60 6.59 -1.48
CA THR A 411 -18.92 5.65 -0.41
C THR A 411 -17.83 4.58 -0.32
N SER A 412 -17.31 4.35 0.88
CA SER A 412 -16.41 3.23 1.23
C SER A 412 -17.10 2.42 2.31
N GLY A 413 -17.35 1.13 2.09
CA GLY A 413 -18.21 0.34 2.97
C GLY A 413 -19.60 0.96 3.18
N ALA A 414 -19.97 1.21 4.44
CA ALA A 414 -21.22 1.87 4.84
C ALA A 414 -21.09 3.40 4.99
N THR A 415 -19.88 3.93 4.81
CA THR A 415 -19.53 5.29 5.18
C THR A 415 -19.50 6.19 3.95
N GLN A 416 -20.15 7.35 4.05
CA GLN A 416 -20.16 8.34 2.98
C GLN A 416 -19.14 9.44 3.26
N TYR A 417 -18.36 9.81 2.25
CA TYR A 417 -17.38 10.87 2.29
C TYR A 417 -17.73 11.94 1.26
N ALA A 418 -17.49 13.20 1.59
CA ALA A 418 -17.37 14.25 0.59
C ALA A 418 -15.91 14.35 0.18
N ILE A 419 -15.64 14.49 -1.11
CA ILE A 419 -14.28 14.57 -1.65
C ILE A 419 -14.17 15.68 -2.69
N GLN A 420 -12.98 16.26 -2.80
CA GLN A 420 -12.61 17.12 -3.91
C GLN A 420 -11.13 16.94 -4.24
N ILE A 421 -10.86 16.74 -5.52
CA ILE A 421 -9.54 16.39 -6.03
C ILE A 421 -8.85 17.67 -6.49
N PHE A 422 -7.64 17.90 -5.99
CA PHE A 422 -6.75 18.97 -6.43
C PHE A 422 -5.50 18.37 -7.06
N ALA A 423 -4.71 19.19 -7.77
CA ALA A 423 -3.59 18.70 -8.55
C ALA A 423 -2.61 17.83 -7.74
N THR A 424 -2.28 18.21 -6.51
CA THR A 424 -1.29 17.48 -5.70
C THR A 424 -1.88 16.56 -4.63
N ASP A 425 -3.17 16.68 -4.31
CA ASP A 425 -3.79 15.92 -3.22
C ASP A 425 -5.32 15.95 -3.29
N THR A 426 -5.97 15.01 -2.61
CA THR A 426 -7.43 14.94 -2.51
C THR A 426 -7.86 15.27 -1.10
N LEU A 427 -8.75 16.25 -1.00
CA LEU A 427 -9.41 16.58 0.25
C LEU A 427 -10.63 15.70 0.43
N TYR A 428 -10.82 15.18 1.63
CA TYR A 428 -12.02 14.42 1.98
C TYR A 428 -12.46 14.70 3.42
N ASN A 429 -13.75 14.53 3.69
CA ASN A 429 -14.30 14.53 5.04
C ASN A 429 -15.43 13.50 5.15
N LEU A 430 -15.62 12.97 6.36
CA LEU A 430 -16.74 12.10 6.68
C LEU A 430 -18.06 12.89 6.61
N ILE A 431 -19.14 12.28 6.12
CA ILE A 431 -20.49 12.86 6.19
C ILE A 431 -21.22 12.25 7.40
N PRO A 432 -21.80 13.06 8.31
CA PRO A 432 -22.06 14.51 8.21
C PRO A 432 -20.98 15.43 8.83
N ASN A 433 -19.78 14.94 9.12
CA ASN A 433 -18.71 15.72 9.77
C ASN A 433 -17.97 16.64 8.77
N TRP A 434 -18.64 17.69 8.30
CA TRP A 434 -18.14 18.62 7.28
C TRP A 434 -16.91 19.46 7.68
N LYS A 435 -16.62 19.56 8.98
CA LYS A 435 -15.51 20.36 9.50
C LYS A 435 -14.18 19.61 9.55
N ASP A 436 -14.22 18.27 9.53
CA ASP A 436 -13.05 17.42 9.72
C ASP A 436 -12.43 17.05 8.36
N VAL A 437 -11.78 18.04 7.75
CA VAL A 437 -11.15 17.89 6.44
C VAL A 437 -9.78 17.23 6.56
N MET A 438 -9.58 16.16 5.80
CA MET A 438 -8.36 15.36 5.75
C MET A 438 -7.78 15.32 4.32
N ARG A 439 -6.54 14.84 4.21
CA ARG A 439 -5.79 14.72 2.94
C ARG A 439 -5.45 13.26 2.64
N VAL A 440 -5.56 12.82 1.39
CA VAL A 440 -5.15 11.45 1.00
C VAL A 440 -3.66 11.23 1.23
N SER A 441 -2.82 12.25 1.04
CA SER A 441 -1.38 12.18 1.37
C SER A 441 -1.10 11.85 2.85
N SER A 442 -2.01 12.23 3.76
CA SER A 442 -1.90 11.92 5.19
C SER A 442 -2.25 10.47 5.52
N LEU A 443 -2.95 9.76 4.62
CA LEU A 443 -3.25 8.33 4.74
C LEU A 443 -2.16 7.44 4.12
N THR A 444 -1.41 7.97 3.15
CA THR A 444 -0.44 7.21 2.33
C THR A 444 1.02 7.45 2.74
N GLY A 445 1.26 8.23 3.80
CA GLY A 445 2.59 8.43 4.40
C GLY A 445 3.51 9.39 3.65
N GLY A 446 2.98 10.21 2.73
CA GLY A 446 3.77 11.09 1.86
C GLY A 446 3.33 12.54 1.92
N GLY A 447 3.77 13.30 2.93
CA GLY A 447 3.53 14.75 2.97
C GLY A 447 4.38 15.44 4.04
N ALA A 448 5.16 16.42 3.61
CA ALA A 448 6.06 17.22 4.43
C ALA A 448 5.39 17.78 5.71
N ALA A 449 6.13 17.73 6.80
CA ALA A 449 5.86 18.47 8.02
C ALA A 449 5.67 19.97 7.69
N VAL A 450 4.56 20.55 8.15
CA VAL A 450 4.42 22.00 8.25
C VAL A 450 4.26 22.35 9.72
N LEU A 451 5.38 22.80 10.26
CA LEU A 451 5.60 23.80 11.31
C LEU A 451 4.34 24.31 12.05
N GLY A 452 4.33 24.02 13.35
CA GLY A 452 4.22 25.03 14.40
C GLY A 452 2.85 25.67 14.63
N VAL A 453 2.01 25.01 15.41
CA VAL A 453 1.14 25.68 16.40
C VAL A 453 1.12 24.81 17.66
N GLU A 454 1.73 25.32 18.73
CA GLU A 454 1.58 24.80 20.09
C GLU A 454 0.21 25.16 20.67
N MET A 455 -0.17 24.41 21.72
CA MET A 455 -1.12 24.68 22.81
C MET A 455 -2.51 23.99 22.74
N PRO A 456 -3.11 23.59 23.89
CA PRO A 456 -2.54 23.20 25.19
C PRO A 456 -2.96 21.78 25.64
N GLU A 457 -2.20 21.22 26.58
CA GLU A 457 -2.61 20.09 27.41
C GLU A 457 -3.80 20.48 28.31
N GLU A 458 -4.82 19.62 28.40
CA GLU A 458 -5.43 19.18 29.66
C GLU A 458 -6.37 17.96 29.44
N PRO A 459 -6.57 17.10 30.47
CA PRO A 459 -6.92 15.70 30.30
C PRO A 459 -8.43 15.47 30.24
N ILE A 460 -8.89 14.55 29.39
CA ILE A 460 -10.27 14.06 29.46
C ILE A 460 -10.31 12.71 30.16
N VAL A 461 -10.87 12.78 31.37
CA VAL A 461 -11.29 11.73 32.28
C VAL A 461 -12.33 10.81 31.61
N LEU A 462 -12.18 9.51 31.83
CA LEU A 462 -13.12 8.46 31.45
C LEU A 462 -14.48 8.68 32.10
N SER A 463 -15.57 8.75 31.32
CA SER A 463 -16.93 8.77 31.87
C SER A 463 -17.42 7.36 32.19
N ALA A 464 -17.94 7.21 33.41
CA ALA A 464 -18.30 5.96 34.09
C ALA A 464 -19.56 5.22 33.56
N ASP A 465 -20.01 5.47 32.34
CA ASP A 465 -21.25 4.89 31.80
C ASP A 465 -21.09 4.13 30.47
N THR A 466 -19.89 3.61 30.17
CA THR A 466 -19.75 2.69 29.03
C THR A 466 -20.05 1.26 29.50
N GLN A 467 -21.24 0.77 29.16
CA GLN A 467 -21.68 -0.59 29.49
C GLN A 467 -20.80 -1.65 28.80
N PHE A 468 -20.39 -2.67 29.55
CA PHE A 468 -19.67 -3.84 29.05
C PHE A 468 -20.65 -4.89 28.47
N GLU A 469 -20.41 -5.24 27.20
CA GLU A 469 -20.65 -6.49 26.43
C GLU A 469 -22.00 -7.23 26.45
N PRO A 470 -22.36 -7.92 25.34
CA PRO A 470 -22.92 -9.27 25.42
C PRO A 470 -21.80 -10.33 25.44
N ALA A 471 -22.00 -11.37 26.25
CA ALA A 471 -21.13 -12.50 26.58
C ALA A 471 -20.23 -13.08 25.44
N PRO A 472 -19.10 -13.74 25.77
CA PRO A 472 -18.19 -14.32 24.79
C PRO A 472 -18.93 -15.32 23.90
N ALA A 473 -18.81 -15.16 22.57
CA ALA A 473 -19.30 -16.16 21.63
C ALA A 473 -18.72 -17.55 22.00
N PRO A 474 -19.54 -18.60 22.13
CA PRO A 474 -19.08 -19.90 22.62
C PRO A 474 -18.09 -20.60 21.68
N TYR A 475 -17.98 -20.14 20.43
CA TYR A 475 -17.06 -20.64 19.42
C TYR A 475 -16.29 -19.50 18.76
N HIS A 476 -15.02 -19.76 18.45
CA HIS A 476 -14.16 -18.85 17.70
C HIS A 476 -13.89 -19.41 16.29
N ILE A 477 -13.93 -18.52 15.29
CA ILE A 477 -13.53 -18.84 13.93
C ILE A 477 -12.05 -18.49 13.76
N PHE A 478 -11.20 -19.50 13.71
CA PHE A 478 -9.77 -19.36 13.49
C PHE A 478 -9.49 -19.22 12.00
N SER A 479 -8.82 -18.14 11.58
CA SER A 479 -8.37 -18.07 10.19
C SER A 479 -7.23 -19.06 9.98
N TYR A 480 -7.47 -20.10 9.19
CA TYR A 480 -6.45 -21.08 8.84
C TYR A 480 -5.55 -20.51 7.75
N ARG A 481 -4.25 -20.44 8.04
CA ARG A 481 -3.24 -20.01 7.08
C ARG A 481 -2.33 -21.20 6.78
N ALA A 482 -2.39 -21.66 5.53
CA ALA A 482 -1.48 -22.69 5.07
C ALA A 482 -0.03 -22.19 5.22
N PRO A 483 0.88 -23.02 5.74
CA PRO A 483 2.21 -22.58 6.11
C PRO A 483 3.13 -22.15 4.95
N PHE A 484 2.71 -22.32 3.67
CA PHE A 484 3.58 -22.10 2.51
C PHE A 484 2.98 -21.33 1.32
N ALA A 485 1.70 -20.97 1.32
CA ALA A 485 1.06 -20.08 0.33
C ALA A 485 -0.35 -19.65 0.76
N ALA A 486 -0.92 -18.64 0.09
CA ALA A 486 -2.37 -18.44 0.14
C ALA A 486 -3.08 -19.60 -0.57
N PRO A 487 -4.23 -20.08 -0.08
CA PRO A 487 -4.99 -21.12 -0.77
C PRO A 487 -5.31 -20.68 -2.20
N THR A 488 -5.19 -21.54 -3.21
CA THR A 488 -5.43 -21.16 -4.61
C THR A 488 -6.75 -21.68 -5.18
N ALA A 489 -7.44 -22.53 -4.42
CA ALA A 489 -8.71 -23.16 -4.81
C ALA A 489 -9.90 -22.19 -4.63
N TYR A 490 -9.79 -20.97 -5.18
CA TYR A 490 -10.86 -19.99 -5.14
C TYR A 490 -10.88 -19.12 -6.40
N THR A 491 -12.03 -18.50 -6.66
CA THR A 491 -12.21 -17.51 -7.73
C THR A 491 -12.92 -16.27 -7.20
N SER A 492 -13.06 -15.24 -8.05
CA SER A 492 -13.97 -14.12 -7.76
C SER A 492 -15.42 -14.58 -7.80
N ARG A 493 -16.25 -14.12 -6.84
CA ARG A 493 -17.71 -14.28 -6.88
C ARG A 493 -18.38 -13.60 -8.07
N SER A 494 -17.64 -12.76 -8.81
CA SER A 494 -18.13 -12.08 -10.02
C SER A 494 -19.42 -11.29 -9.77
N GLY A 495 -19.48 -10.57 -8.63
CA GLY A 495 -20.65 -9.79 -8.21
C GLY A 495 -21.83 -10.61 -7.63
N SER A 496 -21.71 -11.94 -7.54
CA SER A 496 -22.75 -12.78 -6.95
C SER A 496 -22.77 -12.66 -5.43
N ARG A 497 -23.98 -12.52 -4.86
CA ARG A 497 -24.21 -12.55 -3.41
C ARG A 497 -24.26 -14.00 -2.90
N VAL A 498 -23.81 -14.21 -1.67
CA VAL A 498 -24.00 -15.46 -0.92
C VAL A 498 -25.49 -15.63 -0.59
N ARG A 499 -26.06 -16.78 -0.91
CA ARG A 499 -27.49 -17.09 -0.70
C ARG A 499 -27.73 -18.53 -0.24
N MET A 500 -26.65 -19.29 -0.02
CA MET A 500 -26.68 -20.73 0.17
C MET A 500 -25.49 -21.19 1.00
N ILE A 501 -25.66 -22.27 1.78
CA ILE A 501 -24.57 -22.96 2.46
C ILE A 501 -24.58 -24.41 1.96
N VAL A 502 -23.40 -24.93 1.60
CA VAL A 502 -23.23 -26.33 1.18
C VAL A 502 -22.41 -27.04 2.25
N LEU A 503 -22.95 -28.13 2.78
CA LEU A 503 -22.33 -28.96 3.79
C LEU A 503 -21.61 -30.14 3.14
N HIS A 504 -20.38 -30.38 3.60
CA HIS A 504 -19.53 -31.49 3.21
C HIS A 504 -19.09 -32.28 4.45
N GLY A 505 -18.85 -33.57 4.28
CA GLY A 505 -18.25 -34.42 5.30
C GLY A 505 -16.80 -34.79 4.94
N ASP A 506 -15.92 -34.90 5.92
CA ASP A 506 -14.55 -35.37 5.70
C ASP A 506 -14.10 -36.32 6.79
N ASP A 507 -13.60 -37.50 6.40
CA ASP A 507 -13.14 -38.55 7.31
C ASP A 507 -11.65 -38.42 7.64
N SER A 508 -10.96 -37.46 7.04
CA SER A 508 -9.53 -37.24 7.21
C SER A 508 -9.19 -36.59 8.55
N PRO A 509 -7.98 -36.82 9.10
CA PRO A 509 -7.45 -35.98 10.18
C PRO A 509 -7.42 -34.50 9.76
N SER A 510 -7.85 -33.61 10.65
CA SER A 510 -8.03 -32.19 10.35
C SER A 510 -6.76 -31.49 9.88
N ASP A 511 -5.60 -31.81 10.46
CA ASP A 511 -4.31 -31.27 10.04
C ASP A 511 -3.98 -31.61 8.58
N THR A 512 -4.30 -32.83 8.16
CA THR A 512 -4.11 -33.36 6.81
C THR A 512 -5.11 -32.75 5.85
N ALA A 513 -6.39 -32.71 6.22
CA ALA A 513 -7.45 -32.10 5.43
C ALA A 513 -7.20 -30.62 5.15
N LEU A 514 -6.91 -29.86 6.21
CA LEU A 514 -6.62 -28.43 6.12
C LEU A 514 -5.36 -28.16 5.28
N ALA A 515 -4.32 -28.99 5.43
CA ALA A 515 -3.11 -28.87 4.60
C ALA A 515 -3.41 -29.17 3.12
N LEU A 516 -4.20 -30.20 2.81
CA LEU A 516 -4.55 -30.57 1.43
C LEU A 516 -5.43 -29.51 0.77
N MET A 517 -6.50 -29.07 1.42
CA MET A 517 -7.44 -28.07 0.89
C MET A 517 -6.77 -26.72 0.59
N THR A 518 -5.67 -26.41 1.30
CA THR A 518 -4.97 -25.13 1.15
C THR A 518 -3.60 -25.23 0.49
N THR A 519 -3.24 -26.42 -0.01
CA THR A 519 -2.01 -26.64 -0.77
C THR A 519 -2.05 -25.84 -2.08
N PRO A 520 -0.93 -25.23 -2.52
CA PRO A 520 -0.84 -24.61 -3.84
C PRO A 520 -1.27 -25.57 -4.96
N GLY A 521 -2.24 -25.15 -5.77
CA GLY A 521 -2.80 -25.98 -6.84
C GLY A 521 -3.90 -26.95 -6.38
N ALA A 522 -4.35 -26.89 -5.12
CA ALA A 522 -5.56 -27.55 -4.67
C ALA A 522 -6.72 -27.19 -5.61
N LYS A 523 -7.53 -28.19 -5.94
CA LYS A 523 -8.68 -28.04 -6.84
C LYS A 523 -9.98 -27.83 -6.08
N ASP A 524 -10.03 -28.36 -4.86
CA ASP A 524 -11.20 -28.36 -4.01
C ASP A 524 -10.88 -27.84 -2.60
N MET A 525 -11.66 -26.88 -2.13
CA MET A 525 -11.54 -26.23 -0.82
C MET A 525 -12.87 -25.61 -0.42
N THR A 526 -13.28 -25.81 0.83
CA THR A 526 -14.42 -25.11 1.45
C THR A 526 -13.99 -23.83 2.16
N HIS A 527 -14.95 -22.98 2.51
CA HIS A 527 -14.65 -21.73 3.22
C HIS A 527 -14.33 -22.01 4.68
N TYR A 528 -15.03 -22.99 5.26
CA TYR A 528 -14.88 -23.38 6.64
C TYR A 528 -14.65 -24.88 6.78
N TYR A 529 -13.81 -25.25 7.74
CA TYR A 529 -13.59 -26.63 8.15
C TYR A 529 -13.77 -26.71 9.67
N ILE A 530 -14.56 -27.67 10.14
CA ILE A 530 -14.84 -27.89 11.55
C ILE A 530 -14.17 -29.19 11.96
N THR A 531 -13.32 -29.13 12.98
CA THR A 531 -12.60 -30.31 13.47
C THR A 531 -13.46 -31.14 14.43
N SER A 532 -13.02 -32.37 14.70
CA SER A 532 -13.70 -33.29 15.61
C SER A 532 -13.79 -32.80 17.05
N ASP A 533 -12.97 -31.83 17.46
CA ASP A 533 -13.02 -31.16 18.77
C ASP A 533 -13.78 -29.81 18.73
N GLY A 534 -14.46 -29.50 17.63
CA GLY A 534 -15.35 -28.33 17.50
C GLY A 534 -14.63 -27.01 17.18
N LEU A 535 -13.36 -27.04 16.77
CA LEU A 535 -12.68 -25.84 16.29
C LEU A 535 -13.14 -25.51 14.88
N ILE A 536 -13.44 -24.24 14.63
CA ILE A 536 -13.87 -23.75 13.32
C ILE A 536 -12.70 -23.04 12.66
N TYR A 537 -12.23 -23.58 11.55
CA TYR A 537 -11.19 -22.97 10.72
C TYR A 537 -11.81 -22.32 9.49
N ARG A 538 -11.48 -21.05 9.22
CA ARG A 538 -11.78 -20.38 7.95
C ARG A 538 -10.58 -20.44 7.04
N LEU A 539 -10.70 -21.14 5.91
CA LEU A 539 -9.61 -21.39 4.97
C LEU A 539 -9.47 -20.25 3.97
N ILE A 540 -10.60 -19.67 3.54
CA ILE A 540 -10.63 -18.53 2.62
C ILE A 540 -11.76 -17.57 2.99
N GLY A 541 -11.59 -16.29 2.69
CA GLY A 541 -12.57 -15.25 2.99
C GLY A 541 -13.91 -15.45 2.26
N ASP A 542 -15.00 -15.07 2.90
CA ASP A 542 -16.36 -15.20 2.38
C ASP A 542 -16.58 -14.40 1.09
N GLU A 543 -15.76 -13.38 0.81
CA GLU A 543 -15.81 -12.57 -0.40
C GLU A 543 -15.28 -13.30 -1.65
N LYS A 544 -14.55 -14.41 -1.45
CA LYS A 544 -14.09 -15.29 -2.53
C LYS A 544 -15.09 -16.42 -2.74
N ALA A 545 -15.10 -16.98 -3.94
CA ALA A 545 -15.85 -18.20 -4.25
C ALA A 545 -14.88 -19.38 -4.14
N ALA A 546 -14.87 -20.07 -3.01
CA ALA A 546 -14.09 -21.31 -2.87
C ALA A 546 -14.57 -22.35 -3.90
N LEU A 547 -13.66 -23.17 -4.41
CA LEU A 547 -13.98 -24.23 -5.36
C LEU A 547 -14.39 -25.48 -4.57
N HIS A 548 -15.68 -25.75 -4.39
CA HIS A 548 -16.15 -26.93 -3.61
C HIS A 548 -17.36 -27.66 -4.18
N ALA A 549 -18.12 -27.02 -5.08
CA ALA A 549 -19.39 -27.52 -5.63
C ALA A 549 -19.48 -27.37 -7.16
N GLY A 550 -18.86 -26.35 -7.76
CA GLY A 550 -18.86 -26.20 -9.23
C GLY A 550 -20.25 -25.88 -9.80
N MET A 551 -20.61 -26.51 -10.93
CA MET A 551 -21.91 -26.33 -11.62
C MET A 551 -22.89 -27.41 -11.16
N ALA A 552 -24.07 -27.03 -10.68
CA ALA A 552 -25.13 -27.97 -10.33
C ALA A 552 -26.52 -27.33 -10.54
N GLU A 553 -27.56 -28.16 -10.50
CA GLU A 553 -28.95 -27.71 -10.55
C GLU A 553 -29.45 -27.38 -9.14
N TRP A 554 -29.84 -26.12 -8.92
CA TRP A 554 -30.41 -25.69 -7.66
C TRP A 554 -31.54 -24.70 -7.90
N ALA A 555 -32.68 -24.92 -7.23
CA ALA A 555 -33.92 -24.16 -7.39
C ALA A 555 -34.40 -24.08 -8.86
N GLY A 556 -34.30 -25.19 -9.61
CA GLY A 556 -34.73 -25.29 -11.01
C GLY A 556 -33.84 -24.56 -12.01
N ARG A 557 -32.60 -24.24 -11.63
CA ARG A 557 -31.62 -23.57 -12.48
C ARG A 557 -30.24 -24.24 -12.37
N HIS A 558 -29.69 -24.63 -13.51
CA HIS A 558 -28.29 -25.05 -13.61
C HIS A 558 -27.36 -23.83 -13.55
N GLN A 559 -26.51 -23.74 -12.52
CA GLN A 559 -25.68 -22.56 -12.26
C GLN A 559 -24.42 -22.90 -11.45
N ASN A 560 -23.48 -21.96 -11.40
CA ASN A 560 -22.25 -22.12 -10.63
C ASN A 560 -22.54 -21.89 -9.14
N ILE A 561 -22.60 -22.99 -8.39
CA ILE A 561 -22.90 -23.01 -6.95
C ILE A 561 -21.79 -22.32 -6.15
N ASN A 562 -20.51 -22.51 -6.50
CA ASN A 562 -19.37 -21.88 -5.79
C ASN A 562 -19.54 -20.36 -5.62
N ARG A 563 -20.12 -19.68 -6.62
CA ARG A 563 -20.27 -18.22 -6.60
C ARG A 563 -21.38 -17.73 -5.67
N ILE A 564 -22.38 -18.56 -5.42
CA ILE A 564 -23.57 -18.19 -4.63
C ILE A 564 -23.61 -18.87 -3.25
N SER A 565 -22.67 -19.76 -2.94
CA SER A 565 -22.65 -20.48 -1.68
C SER A 565 -21.38 -20.27 -0.85
N LEU A 566 -21.46 -20.68 0.42
CA LEU A 566 -20.33 -20.94 1.31
C LEU A 566 -20.27 -22.44 1.59
N GLY A 567 -19.18 -23.09 1.20
CA GLY A 567 -18.86 -24.47 1.60
C GLY A 567 -18.42 -24.55 3.06
N VAL A 568 -18.98 -25.49 3.81
CA VAL A 568 -18.58 -25.84 5.18
C VAL A 568 -18.32 -27.35 5.23
N THR A 569 -17.10 -27.75 5.58
CA THR A 569 -16.74 -29.15 5.81
C THR A 569 -16.75 -29.45 7.30
N ALA A 570 -17.38 -30.54 7.70
CA ALA A 570 -17.30 -31.06 9.07
C ALA A 570 -16.48 -32.34 9.10
N GLN A 571 -15.52 -32.41 10.02
CA GLN A 571 -14.71 -33.60 10.25
C GLN A 571 -15.56 -34.67 10.93
N ARG A 572 -15.50 -35.89 10.39
CA ARG A 572 -16.13 -37.07 10.95
C ARG A 572 -15.08 -37.94 11.62
N GLY A 573 -15.33 -38.29 12.88
CA GLY A 573 -14.50 -39.24 13.61
C GLY A 573 -14.86 -40.70 13.28
N PRO A 574 -14.11 -41.67 13.82
CA PRO A 574 -14.34 -43.10 13.59
C PRO A 574 -15.77 -43.57 13.95
N ASP A 575 -16.41 -42.93 14.93
CA ASP A 575 -17.76 -43.25 15.42
C ASP A 575 -18.83 -42.27 14.88
N GLY A 576 -18.51 -41.47 13.87
CA GLY A 576 -19.37 -40.42 13.32
C GLY A 576 -19.00 -39.01 13.79
N TYR A 577 -19.92 -38.07 13.63
CA TYR A 577 -19.72 -36.68 14.06
C TYR A 577 -19.81 -36.56 15.58
N THR A 578 -18.79 -35.95 16.19
CA THR A 578 -18.77 -35.71 17.64
C THR A 578 -19.78 -34.62 18.03
N PRO A 579 -20.29 -34.63 19.27
CA PRO A 579 -21.15 -33.54 19.78
C PRO A 579 -20.52 -32.16 19.59
N GLU A 580 -19.21 -32.04 19.78
CA GLU A 580 -18.45 -30.79 19.63
C GLU A 580 -18.48 -30.29 18.19
N THR A 581 -18.28 -31.18 17.21
CA THR A 581 -18.40 -30.85 15.78
C THR A 581 -19.81 -30.39 15.44
N LEU A 582 -20.83 -31.06 15.96
CA LEU A 582 -22.23 -30.74 15.67
C LEU A 582 -22.67 -29.42 16.31
N HIS A 583 -22.21 -29.12 17.53
CA HIS A 583 -22.48 -27.84 18.16
C HIS A 583 -21.79 -26.68 17.40
N ALA A 584 -20.51 -26.85 17.05
CA ALA A 584 -19.77 -25.87 16.26
C ALA A 584 -20.41 -25.65 14.87
N LEU A 585 -20.85 -26.74 14.23
CA LEU A 585 -21.55 -26.68 12.94
C LEU A 585 -22.88 -25.94 13.04
N ASN A 586 -23.71 -26.25 14.03
CA ASN A 586 -24.99 -25.58 14.23
C ASN A 586 -24.80 -24.09 14.51
N TRP A 587 -23.83 -23.75 15.36
CA TRP A 587 -23.48 -22.36 15.66
C TRP A 587 -22.98 -21.63 14.40
N LEU A 588 -22.07 -22.24 13.63
CA LEU A 588 -21.52 -21.63 12.42
C LEU A 588 -22.60 -21.42 11.36
N VAL A 589 -23.44 -22.42 11.11
CA VAL A 589 -24.52 -22.33 10.13
C VAL A 589 -25.54 -21.26 10.56
N ALA A 590 -25.91 -21.20 11.84
CA ALA A 590 -26.79 -20.14 12.35
C ALA A 590 -26.18 -18.74 12.12
N THR A 591 -24.89 -18.60 12.44
CA THR A 591 -24.13 -17.35 12.28
C THR A 591 -24.07 -16.91 10.82
N LEU A 592 -23.71 -17.82 9.90
CA LEU A 592 -23.64 -17.53 8.47
C LEU A 592 -25.02 -17.23 7.86
N ARG A 593 -26.07 -17.94 8.30
CA ARG A 593 -27.44 -17.67 7.86
C ARG A 593 -27.92 -16.29 8.29
N ALA A 594 -27.68 -15.92 9.54
CA ALA A 594 -28.04 -14.59 10.05
C ALA A 594 -27.28 -13.49 9.29
N ARG A 595 -25.97 -13.69 9.08
CA ARG A 595 -25.11 -12.72 8.38
C ARG A 595 -25.51 -12.48 6.93
N TYR A 596 -25.90 -13.53 6.20
CA TYR A 596 -26.18 -13.46 4.75
C TYR A 596 -27.67 -13.54 4.40
N GLY A 597 -28.56 -13.64 5.39
CA GLY A 597 -30.02 -13.77 5.16
C GLY A 597 -30.42 -15.07 4.46
N ILE A 598 -29.75 -16.20 4.79
CA ILE A 598 -29.94 -17.49 4.10
C ILE A 598 -31.10 -18.26 4.75
N ALA A 599 -32.09 -18.64 3.93
CA ALA A 599 -33.22 -19.44 4.37
C ALA A 599 -32.80 -20.87 4.77
N ALA A 600 -33.55 -21.50 5.66
CA ALA A 600 -33.23 -22.84 6.17
C ALA A 600 -33.13 -23.88 5.06
N ASN A 601 -34.04 -23.82 4.07
CA ASN A 601 -34.04 -24.70 2.90
C ASN A 601 -32.91 -24.39 1.87
N ALA A 602 -32.10 -23.36 2.10
CA ALA A 602 -30.91 -23.05 1.31
C ALA A 602 -29.60 -23.47 2.01
N VAL A 603 -29.71 -24.26 3.08
CA VAL A 603 -28.61 -25.08 3.61
C VAL A 603 -28.81 -26.49 3.07
N VAL A 604 -27.84 -26.99 2.30
CA VAL A 604 -27.96 -28.30 1.64
C VAL A 604 -26.68 -29.10 1.82
N ALA A 605 -26.80 -30.43 1.77
CA ALA A 605 -25.64 -31.30 1.64
C ALA A 605 -25.15 -31.33 0.19
N TRP A 606 -23.84 -31.46 -0.03
CA TRP A 606 -23.30 -31.56 -1.38
C TRP A 606 -23.91 -32.72 -2.17
N GLY A 607 -24.09 -33.87 -1.53
CA GLY A 607 -24.66 -35.06 -2.14
C GLY A 607 -26.11 -34.93 -2.62
N THR A 608 -26.86 -33.92 -2.17
CA THR A 608 -28.21 -33.63 -2.71
C THR A 608 -28.18 -32.77 -3.98
N LEU A 609 -27.01 -32.26 -4.38
CA LEU A 609 -26.81 -31.48 -5.60
C LEU A 609 -26.12 -32.26 -6.72
N ASP A 610 -25.32 -33.27 -6.36
CA ASP A 610 -24.45 -34.04 -7.29
C ASP A 610 -24.66 -35.56 -7.21
N ASP A 611 -25.72 -36.01 -6.53
CA ASP A 611 -26.06 -37.44 -6.34
C ASP A 611 -24.92 -38.29 -5.75
N THR A 612 -24.08 -37.68 -4.90
CA THR A 612 -23.00 -38.35 -4.15
C THR A 612 -23.39 -38.58 -2.69
N ALA A 613 -22.59 -39.36 -1.95
CA ALA A 613 -22.80 -39.54 -0.51
C ALA A 613 -22.26 -38.37 0.33
N ASP A 614 -21.50 -37.44 -0.25
CA ASP A 614 -20.80 -36.38 0.49
C ASP A 614 -21.78 -35.46 1.23
N GLY A 615 -21.57 -35.32 2.53
CA GLY A 615 -22.33 -34.42 3.39
C GLY A 615 -23.77 -34.85 3.66
N THR A 616 -24.28 -35.91 3.01
CA THR A 616 -25.68 -36.37 3.13
C THR A 616 -26.04 -36.89 4.53
N ASP A 617 -25.01 -37.21 5.31
CA ASP A 617 -25.06 -37.70 6.66
C ASP A 617 -24.61 -36.67 7.70
N VAL A 618 -24.24 -35.44 7.28
CA VAL A 618 -24.01 -34.31 8.18
C VAL A 618 -25.35 -33.95 8.81
N PRO A 619 -25.54 -34.19 10.13
CA PRO A 619 -26.85 -34.09 10.76
C PRO A 619 -27.13 -32.61 11.07
N TRP A 620 -27.61 -31.90 10.06
CA TRP A 620 -28.12 -30.54 10.22
C TRP A 620 -29.64 -30.58 10.36
N ASN A 621 -30.17 -29.95 11.42
CA ASN A 621 -31.58 -29.68 11.56
C ASN A 621 -31.81 -28.16 11.69
N ALA A 622 -32.88 -27.66 11.08
CA ALA A 622 -33.20 -26.23 11.11
C ALA A 622 -33.63 -25.76 12.51
N THR A 623 -34.05 -26.68 13.38
CA THR A 623 -34.76 -26.42 14.64
C THR A 623 -33.84 -26.26 15.86
N SER A 624 -32.70 -26.94 15.92
CA SER A 624 -31.71 -26.83 17.01
C SER A 624 -30.89 -25.55 16.95
N ALA A 625 -30.81 -24.90 15.79
CA ALA A 625 -30.10 -23.64 15.59
C ALA A 625 -30.78 -22.42 16.24
N GLN A 626 -32.08 -22.48 16.53
CA GLN A 626 -32.78 -21.39 17.23
C GLN A 626 -32.46 -21.34 18.73
N VAL A 627 -32.11 -22.46 19.34
CA VAL A 627 -31.88 -22.55 20.80
C VAL A 627 -30.52 -21.96 21.24
N LEU A 628 -29.54 -21.89 20.32
CA LEU A 628 -28.19 -21.38 20.61
C LEU A 628 -27.99 -19.88 20.32
N VAL A 629 -29.00 -19.20 19.76
CA VAL A 629 -28.96 -17.75 19.49
C VAL A 629 -29.67 -16.96 20.60
N GLU A 630 -30.46 -17.63 21.46
CA GLU A 630 -31.23 -17.03 22.55
C GLU A 630 -30.67 -17.33 23.96
N ALA A 631 -29.53 -18.04 24.06
CA ALA A 631 -28.79 -18.29 25.30
C ALA A 631 -27.43 -17.60 25.23
#